data_AF-A0A1G4B382-F1
#
_entry.id   AF-A0A1G4B382-F1
#
_cell.length_a   1.000
_cell.length_b   1.000
_cell.length_c   1.000
_cell.angle_alpha   90.00
_cell.angle_beta   90.00
_cell.angle_gamma   90.00
#
_symmetry.space_group_name_H-M   'P 1'
#
loop_
_entity.id
_entity.type
_entity.pdbx_description
1 polymer ?
#
loop_
_entity_poly.entity_id
_entity_poly.type
_entity_poly.pdbx_seq_one_letter_code
_entity_poly.pdbx_strand_id
1 'polypeptide(L)'
;MDHQVFRTLKGFDKSKITIVEWETPLLSRLGYPLASKSSLLFLVPDDQLQEANDIATASGLKLAEDDDLPLAYLSEFAEQGFRYFYGKPKSRFILLPLSWISIEEDELSTIATNDAALTEKEALEMKDALNKIRGWYFRKNED
;
A
#
# COMPACT_ATOMS: atom_id res chain seq x y z
N MET A 1 7.49 -15.07 -2.63
CA MET A 1 6.48 -14.46 -1.73
C MET A 1 6.27 -15.41 -0.55
N ASP A 2 6.19 -14.89 0.67
CA ASP A 2 6.09 -15.71 1.89
C ASP A 2 4.75 -16.46 1.97
N HIS A 3 4.76 -17.69 2.50
CA HIS A 3 3.57 -18.55 2.59
C HIS A 3 2.45 -17.96 3.46
N GLN A 4 2.78 -17.15 4.46
CA GLN A 4 1.79 -16.48 5.30
C GLN A 4 1.09 -15.37 4.51
N VAL A 5 1.88 -14.52 3.84
CA VAL A 5 1.36 -13.44 2.99
C VAL A 5 0.47 -13.98 1.88
N PHE A 6 0.89 -15.07 1.21
CA PHE A 6 0.06 -15.69 0.17
C PHE A 6 -1.28 -16.21 0.71
N ARG A 7 -1.29 -16.81 1.91
CA ARG A 7 -2.53 -17.26 2.55
C ARG A 7 -3.43 -16.09 2.93
N THR A 8 -2.85 -15.00 3.45
CA THR A 8 -3.58 -13.77 3.77
C THR A 8 -4.27 -13.20 2.54
N LEU A 9 -3.54 -12.99 1.43
CA LEU A 9 -4.13 -12.43 0.21
C LEU A 9 -5.20 -13.35 -0.39
N LYS A 10 -5.02 -14.67 -0.31
CA LYS A 10 -6.06 -15.63 -0.71
C LYS A 10 -7.28 -15.59 0.22
N GLY A 11 -7.09 -15.28 1.49
CA GLY A 11 -8.18 -15.06 2.45
C GLY A 11 -8.98 -13.80 2.14
N PHE A 12 -8.28 -12.72 1.76
CA PHE A 12 -8.91 -11.47 1.31
C PHE A 12 -9.78 -11.69 0.08
N ASP A 13 -9.25 -12.36 -0.94
CA ASP A 13 -10.01 -12.70 -2.16
C ASP A 13 -11.28 -13.51 -1.85
N LYS A 14 -11.16 -14.55 -1.01
CA LYS A 14 -12.31 -15.38 -0.61
C LYS A 14 -13.38 -14.62 0.17
N SER A 15 -12.97 -13.68 1.00
CA SER A 15 -13.87 -12.91 1.87
C SER A 15 -14.29 -11.60 1.21
N LYS A 16 -13.87 -11.36 -0.04
CA LYS A 16 -14.14 -10.15 -0.83
C LYS A 16 -13.68 -8.87 -0.13
N ILE A 17 -12.56 -8.94 0.58
CA ILE A 17 -11.92 -7.76 1.16
C ILE A 17 -11.35 -6.92 0.03
N THR A 18 -11.81 -5.68 -0.08
CA THR A 18 -11.24 -4.70 -1.00
C THR A 18 -9.89 -4.25 -0.45
N ILE A 19 -8.84 -4.34 -1.27
CA ILE A 19 -7.51 -3.86 -0.92
C ILE A 19 -6.98 -2.92 -2.00
N VAL A 20 -6.38 -1.81 -1.57
CA VAL A 20 -5.72 -0.84 -2.46
C VAL A 20 -4.24 -0.80 -2.11
N GLU A 21 -3.37 -1.18 -3.05
CA GLU A 21 -1.92 -1.04 -2.88
C GLU A 21 -1.54 0.44 -2.66
N TRP A 22 -0.70 0.69 -1.66
CA TRP A 22 -0.31 2.05 -1.29
C TRP A 22 1.22 2.22 -1.22
N GLU A 23 1.71 3.45 -1.40
CA GLU A 23 3.12 3.85 -1.39
C GLU A 23 4.05 2.99 -2.28
N THR A 24 5.04 2.33 -1.68
CA THR A 24 6.15 1.65 -2.35
C THR A 24 5.66 0.52 -3.27
N PRO A 25 4.77 -0.39 -2.83
CA PRO A 25 4.10 -1.35 -3.71
C PRO A 25 3.50 -0.72 -4.97
N LEU A 26 2.71 0.34 -4.82
CA LEU A 26 2.07 1.03 -5.93
C LEU A 26 3.11 1.60 -6.90
N LEU A 27 4.11 2.32 -6.37
CA LEU A 27 5.19 2.90 -7.18
C LEU A 27 5.99 1.81 -7.92
N SER A 28 6.27 0.69 -7.26
CA SER A 28 6.98 -0.43 -7.87
C SER A 28 6.19 -1.05 -9.03
N ARG A 29 4.88 -1.26 -8.86
CA ARG A 29 4.01 -1.76 -9.93
C ARG A 29 3.91 -0.78 -11.10
N LEU A 30 3.96 0.52 -10.82
CA LEU A 30 4.02 1.58 -11.84
C LEU A 30 5.43 1.73 -12.48
N GLY A 31 6.38 0.85 -12.16
CA GLY A 31 7.71 0.82 -12.77
C GLY A 31 8.71 1.83 -12.19
N TYR A 32 8.41 2.46 -11.04
CA TYR A 32 9.34 3.37 -10.38
C TYR A 32 10.38 2.60 -9.57
N PRO A 33 11.69 2.81 -9.81
CA PRO A 33 12.77 2.06 -9.14
C PRO A 33 13.05 2.52 -7.69
N LEU A 34 12.09 3.18 -7.02
CA LEU A 34 12.34 3.94 -5.79
C LEU A 34 12.51 3.11 -4.51
N ALA A 35 12.29 1.79 -4.49
CA ALA A 35 12.55 1.04 -3.26
C ALA A 35 12.89 -0.44 -3.47
N SER A 36 14.02 -0.82 -2.87
CA SER A 36 14.52 -2.19 -2.72
C SER A 36 13.83 -2.98 -1.60
N LYS A 37 12.67 -2.53 -1.10
CA LYS A 37 12.03 -3.12 0.09
C LYS A 37 10.73 -3.82 -0.28
N SER A 38 10.68 -5.11 0.05
CA SER A 38 9.54 -6.03 0.03
C SER A 38 8.42 -5.66 1.01
N SER A 39 8.27 -4.40 1.42
CA SER A 39 7.17 -4.04 2.30
C SER A 39 5.88 -3.96 1.50
N LEU A 40 4.81 -4.52 2.03
CA LEU A 40 3.47 -4.49 1.46
C LEU A 40 2.59 -3.58 2.32
N LEU A 41 1.93 -2.63 1.69
CA LEU A 41 1.04 -1.67 2.32
C LEU A 41 -0.27 -1.67 1.54
N PHE A 42 -1.37 -1.91 2.25
CA PHE A 42 -2.70 -1.93 1.68
C PHE A 42 -3.63 -1.02 2.47
N LEU A 43 -4.41 -0.20 1.76
CA LEU A 43 -5.58 0.45 2.31
C LEU A 43 -6.77 -0.50 2.19
N VAL A 44 -7.61 -0.53 3.20
CA VAL A 44 -8.77 -1.40 3.33
C VAL A 44 -9.96 -0.52 3.76
N PRO A 45 -11.17 -0.70 3.21
CA PRO A 45 -12.37 -0.06 3.74
C PRO A 45 -12.46 -0.23 5.26
N ASP A 46 -12.79 0.85 5.96
CA ASP A 46 -12.74 0.92 7.43
C ASP A 46 -13.61 -0.16 8.09
N ASP A 47 -14.75 -0.50 7.49
CA ASP A 47 -15.68 -1.53 7.95
C ASP A 47 -15.13 -2.96 7.77
N GLN A 48 -14.22 -3.15 6.81
CA GLN A 48 -13.56 -4.43 6.51
C GLN A 48 -12.21 -4.59 7.23
N LEU A 49 -11.67 -3.52 7.80
CA LEU A 49 -10.31 -3.49 8.35
C LEU A 49 -10.09 -4.55 9.46
N GLN A 50 -11.08 -4.73 10.34
CA GLN A 50 -10.97 -5.74 11.40
C GLN A 50 -11.01 -7.17 10.85
N GLU A 51 -11.89 -7.46 9.89
CA GLU A 51 -11.96 -8.78 9.24
C GLU A 51 -10.66 -9.08 8.50
N ALA A 52 -10.09 -8.07 7.82
CA ALA A 52 -8.79 -8.20 7.17
C ALA A 52 -7.67 -8.53 8.17
N ASN A 53 -7.69 -7.92 9.36
CA ASN A 53 -6.76 -8.27 10.42
C ASN A 53 -6.95 -9.71 10.91
N ASP A 54 -8.18 -10.13 11.15
CA ASP A 54 -8.49 -11.48 11.64
C ASP A 54 -8.00 -12.55 10.65
N ILE A 55 -8.19 -12.31 9.35
CA ILE A 55 -7.66 -13.17 8.27
C ILE A 55 -6.13 -13.20 8.27
N ALA A 56 -5.48 -12.05 8.44
CA ALA A 56 -4.02 -11.95 8.48
C ALA A 56 -3.43 -12.74 9.65
N THR A 57 -3.99 -12.57 10.85
CA THR A 57 -3.59 -13.31 12.04
C THR A 57 -3.85 -14.81 11.91
N ALA A 58 -5.03 -15.21 11.39
CA ALA A 58 -5.35 -16.61 11.14
C ALA A 58 -4.42 -17.26 10.10
N SER A 59 -3.88 -16.46 9.18
CA SER A 59 -2.90 -16.90 8.16
C SER A 59 -1.47 -17.05 8.71
N GLY A 60 -1.25 -16.65 9.96
CA GLY A 60 -0.01 -16.79 10.70
C GLY A 60 0.87 -15.53 10.71
N LEU A 61 0.38 -14.40 10.20
CA LEU A 61 1.08 -13.13 10.35
C LEU A 61 1.01 -12.68 11.82
N LYS A 62 2.16 -12.31 12.38
CA LYS A 62 2.26 -11.83 13.75
C LYS A 62 2.20 -10.31 13.77
N LEU A 63 1.36 -9.78 14.66
CA LEU A 63 1.32 -8.34 14.91
C LEU A 63 2.70 -7.88 15.39
N ALA A 64 3.05 -6.70 14.93
CA ALA A 64 4.33 -6.07 15.14
C ALA A 64 4.27 -5.16 16.37
N GLU A 65 5.04 -5.51 17.40
CA GLU A 65 5.27 -4.62 18.54
C GLU A 65 6.31 -3.54 18.17
N ASP A 66 6.30 -2.40 18.87
CA ASP A 66 7.19 -1.27 18.54
C ASP A 66 8.67 -1.59 18.70
N ASP A 67 8.99 -2.57 19.55
CA ASP A 67 10.35 -3.03 19.80
C ASP A 67 10.90 -3.95 18.69
N ASP A 68 10.05 -4.47 17.80
CA ASP A 68 10.46 -5.42 16.76
C ASP A 68 11.13 -4.76 15.55
N LEU A 69 10.70 -3.55 15.19
CA LEU A 69 11.25 -2.75 14.10
C LEU A 69 10.81 -1.29 14.22
N PRO A 70 11.71 -0.33 13.96
CA PRO A 70 11.35 1.08 13.98
C PRO A 70 10.29 1.39 12.91
N LEU A 71 9.41 2.32 13.26
CA LEU A 71 8.45 2.95 12.34
C LEU A 71 9.21 3.48 11.10
N ALA A 72 8.75 3.12 9.90
CA ALA A 72 9.41 3.49 8.65
C ALA A 72 8.49 4.27 7.70
N TYR A 73 7.17 4.17 7.88
CA TYR A 73 6.17 4.84 7.05
C TYR A 73 5.34 5.81 7.88
N LEU A 74 4.92 6.93 7.26
CA LEU A 74 4.09 7.94 7.93
C LEU A 74 2.77 7.34 8.47
N SER A 75 2.26 6.34 7.77
CA SER A 75 1.09 5.56 8.16
C SER A 75 1.25 4.82 9.48
N GLU A 76 2.46 4.35 9.80
CA GLU A 76 2.71 3.64 11.05
C GLU A 76 2.62 4.59 12.27
N PHE A 77 2.88 5.89 12.10
CA PHE A 77 2.75 6.89 13.17
C PHE A 77 1.29 7.27 13.46
N ALA A 78 0.36 6.94 12.56
CA ALA A 78 -1.05 7.26 12.75
C ALA A 78 -1.73 6.31 13.74
N GLU A 79 -1.12 5.16 14.07
CA GLU A 79 -1.67 4.12 14.97
C GLU A 79 -3.08 3.62 14.56
N GLN A 80 -3.49 3.87 13.33
CA GLN A 80 -4.85 3.59 12.83
C GLN A 80 -4.96 2.25 12.09
N GLY A 81 -3.88 1.46 12.00
CA GLY A 81 -3.84 0.24 11.21
C GLY A 81 -3.11 -0.91 11.88
N PHE A 82 -3.02 -2.02 11.16
CA PHE A 82 -2.37 -3.24 11.63
C PHE A 82 -1.04 -3.46 10.92
N ARG A 83 0.00 -3.72 11.71
CA ARG A 83 1.36 -3.95 11.23
C ARG A 83 1.78 -5.38 11.54
N TYR A 84 2.39 -6.03 10.56
CA TYR A 84 2.94 -7.37 10.68
C TYR A 84 4.32 -7.45 10.05
N PHE A 85 5.05 -8.51 10.40
CA PHE A 85 6.32 -8.85 9.75
C PHE A 85 6.27 -10.22 9.10
N TYR A 86 6.99 -10.36 7.99
CA TYR A 86 7.09 -11.62 7.27
C TYR A 86 8.48 -11.80 6.63
N GLY A 87 8.81 -13.03 6.25
CA GLY A 87 10.04 -13.35 5.52
C GLY A 87 11.35 -13.20 6.30
N LYS A 88 12.45 -13.53 5.61
CA LYS A 88 13.84 -13.35 6.05
C LYS A 88 14.66 -12.80 4.88
N PRO A 89 15.19 -11.55 4.95
CA PRO A 89 15.08 -10.59 6.05
C PRO A 89 13.63 -10.13 6.31
N LYS A 90 13.34 -9.72 7.55
CA LYS A 90 12.00 -9.26 7.97
C LYS A 90 11.54 -8.12 7.05
N SER A 91 10.36 -8.28 6.48
CA SER A 91 9.65 -7.31 5.63
C SER A 91 8.34 -6.90 6.31
N ARG A 92 7.81 -5.72 6.00
CA ARG A 92 6.56 -5.21 6.61
C ARG A 92 5.35 -5.61 5.77
N PHE A 93 4.26 -5.97 6.43
CA PHE A 93 2.92 -6.04 5.85
C PHE A 93 2.04 -5.11 6.68
N ILE A 94 1.39 -4.13 6.06
CA ILE A 94 0.64 -3.10 6.77
C ILE A 94 -0.75 -3.00 6.14
N LEU A 95 -1.77 -3.02 7.00
CA LEU A 95 -3.16 -2.73 6.66
C LEU A 95 -3.56 -1.39 7.28
N LEU A 96 -4.13 -0.50 6.48
CA LEU A 96 -4.55 0.84 6.90
C LEU A 96 -6.01 1.07 6.52
N PRO A 97 -6.76 1.84 7.31
CA PRO A 97 -8.10 2.26 6.90
C PRO A 97 -8.01 3.17 5.69
N LEU A 98 -8.99 3.06 4.78
CA LEU A 98 -9.07 3.90 3.60
C LEU A 98 -9.26 5.38 3.98
N SER A 99 -9.99 5.64 5.07
CA SER A 99 -10.17 6.98 5.62
C SER A 99 -8.87 7.67 6.02
N TRP A 100 -7.77 6.93 6.23
CA TRP A 100 -6.46 7.50 6.58
C TRP A 100 -5.94 8.49 5.52
N ILE A 101 -6.29 8.27 4.24
CA ILE A 101 -5.90 9.15 3.15
C ILE A 101 -7.01 10.12 2.71
N SER A 102 -8.13 10.16 3.45
CA SER A 102 -9.31 10.97 3.13
C SER A 102 -9.88 10.71 1.72
N ILE A 103 -9.79 9.46 1.24
CA ILE A 103 -10.42 9.00 -0.01
C ILE A 103 -11.66 8.19 0.35
N GLU A 104 -12.78 8.46 -0.31
CA GLU A 104 -14.02 7.69 -0.17
C GLU A 104 -13.99 6.42 -1.04
N GLU A 105 -14.69 5.36 -0.61
CA GLU A 105 -14.65 4.07 -1.33
C GLU A 105 -15.21 4.18 -2.76
N ASP A 106 -16.19 5.03 -2.99
CA ASP A 106 -16.78 5.28 -4.31
C ASP A 106 -15.87 6.10 -5.24
N GLU A 107 -14.81 6.72 -4.71
CA GLU A 107 -13.72 7.32 -5.49
C GLU A 107 -12.72 6.27 -6.00
N LEU A 108 -12.81 5.02 -5.53
CA LEU A 108 -11.94 3.94 -6.00
C LEU A 108 -12.44 3.35 -7.32
N SER A 109 -11.60 3.44 -8.35
CA SER A 109 -11.80 2.68 -9.58
C SER A 109 -11.02 1.38 -9.52
N THR A 110 -11.69 0.24 -9.75
CA THR A 110 -11.02 -1.04 -9.91
C THR A 110 -10.06 -0.96 -11.09
N ILE A 111 -8.79 -1.31 -10.87
CA ILE A 111 -7.89 -1.62 -11.98
C ILE A 111 -8.43 -2.91 -12.57
N ALA A 112 -9.19 -2.80 -13.66
CA ALA A 112 -9.44 -3.94 -14.50
C ALA A 112 -8.07 -4.48 -14.91
N THR A 113 -7.77 -5.74 -14.58
CA THR A 113 -6.71 -6.52 -15.21
C THR A 113 -7.11 -6.78 -16.67
N ASN A 114 -7.35 -5.72 -17.42
CA ASN A 114 -7.15 -5.75 -18.84
C ASN A 114 -5.63 -5.63 -19.01
N ASP A 115 -4.99 -6.72 -19.41
CA ASP A 115 -3.68 -6.72 -20.09
C ASP A 115 -3.72 -5.92 -21.43
N ALA A 116 -4.66 -4.98 -21.57
CA ALA A 116 -4.86 -4.13 -22.72
C ALA A 116 -4.80 -2.67 -22.26
N ALA A 117 -3.58 -2.13 -22.38
CA ALA A 117 -3.28 -0.73 -22.64
C ALA A 117 -3.93 0.30 -21.69
N LEU A 118 -3.16 0.70 -20.67
CA LEU A 118 -3.03 2.14 -20.39
C LEU A 118 -2.82 2.81 -21.75
N THR A 119 -3.78 3.63 -22.18
CA THR A 119 -3.65 4.24 -23.51
C THR A 119 -2.38 5.07 -23.51
N GLU A 120 -1.65 5.07 -24.62
CA GLU A 120 -0.38 5.81 -24.76
C GLU A 120 -0.54 7.29 -24.36
N LYS A 121 -1.76 7.82 -24.52
CA LYS A 121 -2.19 9.14 -24.05
C LYS A 121 -2.17 9.30 -22.53
N GLU A 122 -2.77 8.38 -21.78
CA GLU A 122 -2.80 8.44 -20.30
C GLU A 122 -1.39 8.27 -19.71
N ALA A 123 -0.58 7.37 -20.30
CA ALA A 123 0.82 7.20 -19.91
C ALA A 123 1.65 8.48 -20.17
N LEU A 124 1.38 9.17 -21.28
CA LEU A 124 2.04 10.43 -21.63
C LEU A 124 1.60 11.57 -20.70
N GLU A 125 0.30 11.68 -20.39
CA GLU A 125 -0.23 12.68 -19.47
C GLU A 125 0.32 12.50 -18.05
N MET A 126 0.42 11.26 -17.57
CA MET A 126 1.07 10.96 -16.28
C MET A 126 2.55 11.35 -16.29
N LYS A 127 3.27 11.01 -17.36
CA LYS A 127 4.70 11.36 -17.51
C LYS A 127 4.91 12.88 -17.52
N ASP A 128 4.04 13.63 -18.17
CA ASP A 128 4.09 15.09 -18.21
C ASP A 128 3.73 15.73 -16.85
N ALA A 129 2.73 15.18 -16.15
CA ALA A 129 2.41 15.60 -14.79
C ALA A 129 3.60 15.41 -13.83
N LEU A 130 4.29 14.27 -13.93
CA LEU A 130 5.49 13.98 -13.13
C LEU A 130 6.68 14.88 -13.47
N ASN A 131 6.89 15.18 -14.75
CA ASN A 131 7.94 16.12 -15.17
C ASN A 131 7.64 17.53 -14.65
N LYS A 132 6.36 17.94 -14.63
CA LYS A 132 5.94 19.18 -13.98
C LYS A 132 6.26 19.16 -12.49
N ILE A 133 5.89 18.12 -11.74
CA ILE A 133 6.18 18.02 -10.30
C ILE A 133 7.69 18.06 -10.02
N ARG A 134 8.51 17.37 -10.82
CA ARG A 134 9.97 17.37 -10.69
C ARG A 134 10.62 18.74 -10.97
N GLY A 135 9.93 19.61 -11.70
CA GLY A 135 10.38 20.98 -11.97
C GLY A 135 10.10 21.97 -10.84
N TRP A 136 9.38 21.57 -9.79
CA TRP A 136 9.07 22.46 -8.66
C TRP A 136 10.23 22.41 -7.67
N TYR A 137 10.99 23.51 -7.60
CA TYR A 137 11.86 23.78 -6.48
C TYR A 137 11.10 24.65 -5.48
N PHE A 138 11.12 24.28 -4.21
CA PHE A 138 10.68 25.18 -3.14
C PHE A 138 11.50 26.46 -3.25
N ARG A 139 10.82 27.61 -3.48
CA ARG A 139 11.47 28.90 -3.26
C ARG A 139 11.91 28.91 -1.81
N LYS A 140 13.22 28.94 -1.61
CA LYS A 140 13.80 29.25 -0.31
C LYS A 140 13.28 30.66 0.01
N ASN A 141 12.52 30.82 1.09
CA ASN A 141 12.14 32.13 1.57
C ASN A 141 13.44 32.91 1.81
N GLU A 142 13.62 33.99 1.06
CA GLU A 142 14.63 35.01 1.35
C GLU A 142 14.05 35.90 2.44
N ASP A 143 14.68 35.86 3.63
CA ASP A 143 14.62 36.95 4.62
C ASP A 143 15.69 38.00 4.26
#